data_AF-K7F2N1-F1
#
_entry.id   AF-K7F2N1-F1
#
_cell.length_a   1.000
_cell.length_b   1.000
_cell.length_c   1.000
_cell.angle_alpha   90.00
_cell.angle_beta   90.00
_cell.angle_gamma   90.00
#
_symmetry.space_group_name_H-M   'P 1'
#
loop_
_entity.id
_entity.type
_entity.pdbx_description
1 polymer ?
#
loop_
_entity_poly.entity_id
_entity_poly.type
_entity_poly.pdbx_seq_one_letter_code
_entity_poly.pdbx_strand_id
1 'polypeptide(L)'
;MKKLKLKELESFLQHVEEFEHPKLLFEQYATRPHIAACMLHTIHNTFDDIENKVVADLGCGCGVLSIGSVMLGAGLCVGFDIDADALEIFSKNAEEFELTNIDMIQCNVCSLATTMSKTFDTVIMNPPFGTKHNKAYSKESR
;
A
#
# COMPACT_ATOMS: atom_id res chain seq x y z
N MET A 1 -0.61 23.32 -0.88
CA MET A 1 0.77 22.88 -1.18
C MET A 1 1.03 22.94 -2.68
N LYS A 2 2.28 22.84 -3.13
CA LYS A 2 2.58 22.69 -4.57
C LYS A 2 2.06 21.33 -5.02
N LYS A 3 1.27 21.31 -6.10
CA LYS A 3 0.67 20.09 -6.65
C LYS A 3 1.76 19.19 -7.25
N LEU A 4 1.91 17.98 -6.71
CA LEU A 4 2.87 16.98 -7.17
C LEU A 4 2.41 16.41 -8.53
N LYS A 5 3.28 16.41 -9.54
CA LYS A 5 2.93 15.87 -10.86
C LYS A 5 3.04 14.34 -10.87
N LEU A 6 2.24 13.69 -11.73
CA LEU A 6 2.27 12.23 -11.93
C LEU A 6 3.68 11.64 -12.07
N LYS A 7 4.53 12.23 -12.93
CA LYS A 7 5.90 11.74 -13.16
C LYS A 7 6.82 11.94 -11.95
N GLU A 8 6.59 12.99 -11.16
CA GLU A 8 7.36 13.24 -9.94
C GLU A 8 6.99 12.17 -8.91
N LEU A 9 5.70 11.92 -8.69
CA LEU A 9 5.22 10.86 -7.82
C LEU A 9 5.77 9.48 -8.24
N GLU A 10 5.67 9.14 -9.53
CA GLU A 10 6.23 7.88 -10.05
C GLU A 10 7.73 7.76 -9.76
N SER A 11 8.50 8.84 -9.97
CA SER A 11 9.94 8.86 -9.69
C SER A 11 10.25 8.65 -8.21
N PHE A 12 9.45 9.20 -7.30
CA PHE A 12 9.64 8.98 -5.87
C PHE A 12 9.32 7.52 -5.50
N LEU A 13 8.21 6.98 -6.01
CA LEU A 13 7.80 5.60 -5.71
C LEU A 13 8.78 4.54 -6.22
N GLN A 14 9.67 4.86 -7.16
CA GLN A 14 10.76 3.96 -7.59
C GLN A 14 11.82 3.72 -6.52
N HIS A 15 11.88 4.57 -5.47
CA HIS A 15 12.87 4.45 -4.39
C HIS A 15 12.32 3.70 -3.17
N VAL A 16 11.06 3.25 -3.20
CA VAL A 16 10.49 2.45 -2.12
C VAL A 16 11.10 1.05 -2.20
N GLU A 17 11.77 0.61 -1.14
CA GLU A 17 12.30 -0.74 -1.06
C GLU A 17 11.16 -1.77 -1.06
N GLU A 18 11.37 -2.88 -1.76
CA GLU A 18 10.40 -3.96 -1.92
C GLU A 18 10.79 -5.20 -1.08
N PHE A 19 9.99 -6.25 -1.16
CA PHE A 19 10.19 -7.49 -0.40
C PHE A 19 11.58 -8.12 -0.64
N GLU A 20 12.35 -8.34 0.43
CA GLU A 20 13.59 -9.11 0.36
C GLU A 20 13.32 -10.60 0.04
N HIS A 21 12.32 -11.17 0.70
CA HIS A 21 11.96 -12.59 0.63
C HIS A 21 10.44 -12.77 0.45
N PRO A 22 9.90 -12.54 -0.76
CA PRO A 22 8.46 -12.53 -1.00
C PRO A 22 7.82 -13.90 -0.72
N LYS A 23 6.79 -13.91 0.11
CA LYS A 23 6.00 -15.09 0.49
C LYS A 23 4.94 -15.36 -0.56
N LEU A 24 5.18 -16.41 -1.36
CA LEU A 24 4.30 -16.81 -2.45
C LEU A 24 2.83 -17.01 -2.01
N LEU A 25 2.59 -17.58 -0.83
CA LEU A 25 1.24 -17.85 -0.32
C LEU A 25 0.44 -16.58 -0.01
N PHE A 26 1.11 -15.46 0.21
CA PHE A 26 0.48 -14.15 0.43
C PHE A 26 0.39 -13.32 -0.85
N GLU A 27 0.84 -13.86 -1.99
CA GLU A 27 0.87 -13.14 -3.27
C GLU A 27 1.65 -11.81 -3.15
N GLN A 28 2.78 -11.81 -2.44
CA GLN A 28 3.61 -10.62 -2.24
C GLN A 28 4.31 -10.19 -3.53
N TYR A 29 3.78 -9.15 -4.15
CA TYR A 29 4.40 -8.35 -5.20
C TYR A 29 4.10 -6.88 -4.95
N ALA A 30 5.11 -6.02 -5.04
CA ALA A 30 4.91 -4.60 -4.85
C ALA A 30 4.08 -4.02 -6.01
N THR A 31 3.20 -3.07 -5.71
CA THR A 31 2.49 -2.31 -6.74
C THR A 31 3.52 -1.50 -7.52
N ARG A 32 3.65 -1.77 -8.83
CA ARG A 32 4.67 -1.10 -9.65
C ARG A 32 4.51 0.43 -9.61
N PRO A 33 5.60 1.22 -9.53
CA PRO A 33 5.53 2.68 -9.37
C PRO A 33 4.63 3.39 -10.38
N HIS A 34 4.66 3.00 -11.65
CA HIS A 34 3.81 3.61 -12.69
C HIS A 34 2.31 3.35 -12.46
N ILE A 35 1.95 2.15 -11.99
CA ILE A 35 0.56 1.80 -11.66
C ILE A 35 0.12 2.54 -10.41
N ALA A 36 0.95 2.52 -9.36
CA ALA A 36 0.70 3.20 -8.10
C ALA A 36 0.51 4.71 -8.31
N ALA A 37 1.44 5.35 -9.02
CA ALA A 37 1.37 6.77 -9.32
C ALA A 37 0.11 7.13 -10.14
N CYS A 38 -0.22 6.34 -11.16
CA CYS A 38 -1.42 6.57 -11.97
C CYS A 38 -2.71 6.43 -11.14
N MET A 39 -2.78 5.40 -10.30
CA MET A 39 -3.92 5.15 -9.41
C MET A 39 -4.08 6.30 -8.41
N LEU A 40 -3.04 6.58 -7.62
CA LEU A 40 -3.07 7.60 -6.55
C LEU A 40 -3.30 9.00 -7.11
N HIS A 41 -2.64 9.35 -8.21
CA HIS A 41 -2.81 10.65 -8.86
C HIS A 41 -4.25 10.80 -9.41
N THR A 42 -4.87 9.73 -9.88
CA THR A 42 -6.30 9.74 -10.26
C THR A 42 -7.20 9.97 -9.06
N ILE A 43 -7.00 9.23 -7.97
CA ILE A 43 -7.76 9.35 -6.71
C ILE A 43 -7.68 10.79 -6.19
N HIS A 44 -6.47 11.34 -6.06
CA HIS A 44 -6.26 12.71 -5.57
C HIS A 44 -6.84 13.77 -6.52
N ASN A 45 -6.54 13.72 -7.82
CA ASN A 45 -6.85 14.85 -8.70
C ASN A 45 -8.25 14.86 -9.29
N THR A 46 -8.87 13.69 -9.40
CA THR A 46 -10.19 13.55 -10.01
C THR A 46 -11.28 13.51 -8.95
N PHE A 47 -10.99 12.89 -7.80
CA PHE A 47 -11.97 12.60 -6.76
C PHE A 47 -11.73 13.36 -5.45
N ASP A 48 -10.54 13.96 -5.25
CA ASP A 48 -10.19 14.68 -4.01
C ASP A 48 -10.25 13.81 -2.75
N ASP A 49 -9.96 12.52 -2.91
CA ASP A 49 -10.10 11.48 -1.87
C ASP A 49 -8.76 11.16 -1.16
N ILE A 50 -7.76 12.05 -1.25
CA ILE A 50 -6.47 11.88 -0.54
C ILE A 50 -6.14 13.09 0.34
N GLU A 51 -6.16 14.32 -0.19
CA GLU A 51 -5.63 15.47 0.55
C GLU A 51 -6.46 15.73 1.82
N ASN A 52 -5.78 15.83 2.97
CA ASN A 52 -6.38 15.97 4.30
C ASN A 52 -7.34 14.83 4.71
N LYS A 53 -7.28 13.66 4.05
CA LYS A 53 -8.09 12.48 4.40
C LYS A 53 -7.37 11.52 5.32
N VAL A 54 -8.13 10.72 6.07
CA VAL A 54 -7.64 9.54 6.78
C VAL A 54 -7.79 8.33 5.85
N VAL A 55 -6.66 7.81 5.37
CA VAL A 55 -6.58 6.76 4.36
C VAL A 55 -6.19 5.42 5.00
N ALA A 56 -6.87 4.33 4.64
CA ALA A 56 -6.42 2.97 4.94
C ALA A 56 -5.85 2.28 3.70
N ASP A 57 -4.73 1.59 3.87
CA ASP A 57 -4.11 0.74 2.84
C ASP A 57 -4.19 -0.73 3.28
N LEU A 58 -5.04 -1.53 2.62
CA LEU A 58 -5.29 -2.92 3.00
C LEU A 58 -4.39 -3.88 2.20
N GLY A 59 -3.53 -4.61 2.91
CA GLY A 59 -2.44 -5.36 2.29
C GLY A 59 -1.33 -4.41 1.82
N CYS A 60 -0.88 -3.53 2.71
CA CYS A 60 0.02 -2.42 2.35
C CYS A 60 1.41 -2.89 1.89
N GLY A 61 1.82 -4.13 2.21
CA GLY A 61 3.13 -4.66 1.91
C GLY A 61 4.23 -3.72 2.40
N CYS A 62 5.19 -3.42 1.53
CA CYS A 62 6.30 -2.49 1.81
C CYS A 62 5.92 -0.99 1.74
N GLY A 63 4.63 -0.67 1.54
CA GLY A 63 4.11 0.69 1.72
C GLY A 63 4.04 1.59 0.48
N VAL A 64 4.22 1.07 -0.74
CA VAL A 64 4.21 1.89 -1.97
C VAL A 64 2.97 2.80 -2.07
N LEU A 65 1.78 2.25 -1.80
CA LEU A 65 0.53 3.00 -1.89
C LEU A 65 0.36 3.97 -0.71
N SER A 66 0.74 3.53 0.50
CA SER A 66 0.70 4.36 1.71
C SER A 66 1.62 5.57 1.62
N ILE A 67 2.89 5.38 1.23
CA ILE A 67 3.88 6.45 1.01
C ILE A 67 3.36 7.43 -0.03
N GLY A 68 2.90 6.94 -1.18
CA GLY A 68 2.38 7.81 -2.23
C GLY A 68 1.16 8.62 -1.80
N SER A 69 0.30 8.05 -0.94
CA SER A 69 -0.86 8.77 -0.37
C SER A 69 -0.44 9.91 0.54
N VAL A 70 0.54 9.68 1.41
CA VAL A 70 1.11 10.70 2.28
C VAL A 70 1.80 11.80 1.46
N MET A 71 2.58 11.45 0.44
CA MET A 71 3.23 12.41 -0.46
C MET A 71 2.23 13.31 -1.22
N LEU A 72 1.02 12.82 -1.44
CA LEU A 72 -0.09 13.57 -2.04
C LEU A 72 -0.92 14.37 -1.00
N GLY A 73 -0.52 14.36 0.26
CA GLY A 73 -1.12 15.19 1.31
C GLY A 73 -2.19 14.51 2.15
N ALA A 74 -2.19 13.17 2.25
CA ALA A 74 -3.05 12.49 3.23
C ALA A 74 -2.84 13.07 4.64
N GLY A 75 -3.93 13.27 5.40
CA GLY A 75 -3.84 13.73 6.78
C GLY A 75 -3.22 12.66 7.69
N LEU A 76 -3.59 11.40 7.45
CA LEU A 76 -3.00 10.21 8.04
C LEU A 76 -3.20 9.04 7.06
N CYS A 77 -2.19 8.20 6.88
CA CYS A 77 -2.34 6.92 6.21
C CYS A 77 -2.02 5.76 7.16
N VAL A 78 -2.92 4.79 7.30
CA VAL A 78 -2.71 3.60 8.12
C VAL A 78 -2.63 2.37 7.22
N GLY A 79 -1.46 1.73 7.20
CA GLY A 79 -1.24 0.49 6.47
C GLY A 79 -1.57 -0.74 7.32
N PHE A 80 -2.25 -1.70 6.71
CA PHE A 80 -2.60 -2.98 7.34
C PHE A 80 -1.97 -4.11 6.55
N ASP A 81 -1.16 -4.94 7.21
CA ASP A 81 -0.63 -6.16 6.60
C ASP A 81 -0.57 -7.29 7.64
N ILE A 82 -0.64 -8.53 7.18
CA ILE A 82 -0.50 -9.70 8.04
C ILE A 82 0.96 -10.01 8.33
N ASP A 83 1.86 -9.60 7.43
CA ASP A 83 3.26 -9.95 7.47
C ASP A 83 4.13 -8.90 8.16
N ALA A 84 4.73 -9.27 9.30
CA ALA A 84 5.65 -8.41 10.04
C ALA A 84 6.90 -8.04 9.23
N ASP A 85 7.41 -8.95 8.39
CA ASP A 85 8.62 -8.70 7.61
C ASP A 85 8.38 -7.58 6.57
N ALA A 86 7.17 -7.57 5.97
CA ALA A 86 6.77 -6.52 5.05
C ALA A 86 6.60 -5.16 5.76
N LEU A 87 6.03 -5.17 6.97
CA LEU A 87 5.86 -3.98 7.79
C LEU A 87 7.20 -3.43 8.29
N GLU A 88 8.20 -4.26 8.54
CA GLU A 88 9.55 -3.80 8.88
C GLU A 88 10.18 -3.01 7.72
N ILE A 89 10.08 -3.52 6.49
CA ILE A 89 10.55 -2.81 5.29
C ILE A 89 9.74 -1.52 5.10
N PHE A 90 8.43 -1.56 5.29
CA PHE A 90 7.59 -0.36 5.22
C PHE A 90 8.00 0.68 6.26
N SER A 91 8.29 0.29 7.50
CA SER A 91 8.77 1.21 8.54
C SER A 91 10.07 1.90 8.11
N LYS A 92 11.03 1.16 7.56
CA LYS A 92 12.29 1.72 7.04
C LYS A 92 12.03 2.71 5.90
N ASN A 93 11.18 2.34 4.93
CA ASN A 93 10.79 3.25 3.86
C ASN A 93 10.13 4.53 4.39
N ALA A 94 9.24 4.44 5.39
CA ALA A 94 8.60 5.60 5.99
C ALA A 94 9.62 6.54 6.67
N GLU A 95 10.62 5.98 7.36
CA GLU A 95 11.72 6.73 7.96
C GLU A 95 12.61 7.41 6.91
N GLU A 96 12.98 6.70 5.83
CA GLU A 96 13.83 7.23 4.75
C GLU A 96 13.16 8.37 3.98
N PHE A 97 11.83 8.31 3.82
CA PHE A 97 11.04 9.38 3.22
C PHE A 97 10.65 10.48 4.23
N GLU A 98 11.08 10.38 5.48
CA GLU A 98 10.81 11.32 6.59
C GLU A 98 9.30 11.58 6.80
N LEU A 99 8.47 10.54 6.65
CA LEU A 99 7.02 10.64 6.76
C LEU A 99 6.56 10.53 8.22
N THR A 100 5.77 11.49 8.69
CA THR A 100 5.33 11.59 10.10
C THR A 100 3.86 11.27 10.32
N ASN A 101 3.08 11.23 9.24
CA ASN A 101 1.63 11.03 9.21
C ASN A 101 1.27 9.67 8.59
N ILE A 102 2.01 8.65 9.00
CA ILE A 102 1.86 7.27 8.55
C ILE A 102 1.93 6.33 9.75
N ASP A 103 1.07 5.31 9.77
CA ASP A 103 1.02 4.32 10.85
C ASP A 103 0.81 2.92 10.27
N MET A 104 1.11 1.89 11.06
CA MET A 104 1.12 0.50 10.62
C MET A 104 0.48 -0.41 11.66
N ILE A 105 -0.40 -1.30 11.19
CA ILE A 105 -1.06 -2.28 12.05
C ILE A 105 -0.88 -3.67 11.45
N GLN A 106 -0.17 -4.53 12.19
CA GLN A 106 -0.09 -5.93 11.86
C GLN A 106 -1.44 -6.62 12.16
N CYS A 107 -2.15 -7.07 11.14
CA CYS A 107 -3.40 -7.79 11.32
C CYS A 107 -3.79 -8.66 10.12
N ASN A 108 -4.71 -9.58 10.34
CA ASN A 108 -5.44 -10.23 9.25
C ASN A 108 -6.63 -9.35 8.85
N VAL A 109 -6.58 -8.76 7.66
CA VAL A 109 -7.65 -7.89 7.11
C VAL A 109 -9.00 -8.61 7.05
N CYS A 110 -9.02 -9.93 6.81
CA CYS A 110 -10.25 -10.73 6.81
C CYS A 110 -10.88 -10.91 8.21
N SER A 111 -10.20 -10.45 9.26
CA SER A 111 -10.63 -10.55 10.66
C SER A 111 -10.66 -9.18 11.35
N LEU A 112 -10.78 -8.09 10.59
CA LEU A 112 -10.89 -6.74 11.14
C LEU A 112 -12.14 -6.58 12.02
N ALA A 113 -11.96 -5.94 13.17
CA ALA A 113 -13.03 -5.67 14.11
C ALA A 113 -14.01 -4.62 13.56
N THR A 114 -15.30 -4.78 13.86
CA THR A 114 -16.35 -3.82 13.47
C THR A 114 -16.17 -2.43 14.09
N THR A 115 -15.33 -2.32 15.11
CA THR A 115 -14.92 -1.04 15.72
C THR A 115 -14.20 -0.12 14.74
N MET A 116 -13.64 -0.66 13.65
CA MET A 116 -13.00 0.09 12.56
C MET A 116 -14.01 0.57 11.49
N SER A 117 -15.32 0.38 11.71
CA SER A 117 -16.33 0.84 10.76
C SER A 117 -16.40 2.37 10.74
N LYS A 118 -16.35 2.96 9.53
CA LYS A 118 -16.44 4.41 9.28
C LYS A 118 -15.33 5.23 9.95
N THR A 119 -14.15 4.64 10.18
CA THR A 119 -12.99 5.35 10.74
C THR A 119 -12.11 6.00 9.67
N PHE A 120 -12.18 5.53 8.43
CA PHE A 120 -11.40 6.02 7.29
C PHE A 120 -12.30 6.70 6.27
N ASP A 121 -11.80 7.79 5.67
CA ASP A 121 -12.47 8.46 4.56
C ASP A 121 -12.31 7.67 3.26
N THR A 122 -11.10 7.14 3.04
CA THR A 122 -10.70 6.45 1.80
C THR A 122 -10.00 5.15 2.13
N VAL A 123 -10.32 4.10 1.39
CA VAL A 123 -9.59 2.83 1.43
C VAL A 123 -8.96 2.59 0.07
N ILE A 124 -7.66 2.31 0.06
CA ILE A 124 -6.90 1.88 -1.12
C ILE A 124 -6.34 0.50 -0.88
N MET A 125 -6.14 -0.27 -1.95
CA MET A 125 -5.55 -1.60 -1.85
C MET A 125 -5.10 -2.12 -3.22
N ASN A 126 -4.06 -2.94 -3.19
CA ASN A 126 -3.74 -3.90 -4.25
C ASN A 126 -3.80 -5.31 -3.61
N PRO A 127 -5.00 -5.89 -3.46
CA PRO A 127 -5.20 -7.08 -2.66
C PRO A 127 -4.69 -8.35 -3.38
N PRO A 128 -4.43 -9.44 -2.63
CA PRO A 128 -4.14 -10.74 -3.24
C PRO A 128 -5.33 -11.23 -4.08
N PHE A 129 -5.06 -11.87 -5.22
CA PHE A 129 -6.11 -12.34 -6.12
C PHE A 129 -6.72 -13.69 -5.68
N GLY A 130 -6.10 -14.41 -4.75
CA GLY A 130 -6.54 -15.73 -4.29
C GLY A 130 -6.07 -16.87 -5.20
N THR A 131 -5.03 -16.65 -6.02
CA THR A 131 -4.60 -17.62 -7.05
C THR A 131 -3.77 -18.77 -6.49
N LYS A 132 -3.19 -18.60 -5.30
CA LYS A 132 -2.20 -19.53 -4.73
C LYS A 132 -2.77 -20.63 -3.85
N HIS A 133 -4.08 -20.59 -3.57
CA HIS A 133 -4.81 -21.69 -2.94
C HIS A 133 -5.38 -22.70 -3.93
N ASN A 134 -5.29 -22.44 -5.25
CA ASN A 134 -5.74 -23.36 -6.27
C ASN A 134 -4.65 -24.38 -6.61
N LYS A 135 -4.89 -25.65 -6.23
CA LYS A 135 -4.12 -26.85 -6.63
C LYS A 135 -4.01 -27.07 -8.16
N ALA A 136 -4.55 -26.18 -9.00
CA ALA A 136 -4.63 -26.36 -10.44
C ALA A 136 -3.33 -26.04 -11.21
N TYR A 137 -2.28 -25.52 -10.55
CA TYR A 137 -1.00 -25.18 -11.19
C TYR A 137 0.19 -26.04 -10.72
N SER A 138 -0.05 -27.26 -10.22
CA SER A 138 0.98 -28.29 -10.26
C SER A 138 1.16 -28.71 -11.72
N LYS A 139 2.02 -28.02 -12.46
CA LYS A 139 2.57 -28.58 -13.71
C LYS A 139 3.34 -29.83 -13.32
N GLU A 140 2.73 -30.99 -13.51
CA GLU A 140 3.46 -32.24 -13.66
C GLU A 140 4.44 -32.05 -14.83
N SER A 141 5.73 -32.12 -14.49
CA SER A 141 6.82 -32.25 -15.44
C SER A 141 6.54 -33.46 -16.32
N ARG A 142 6.35 -33.23 -17.63
CA ARG A 142 6.56 -34.26 -18.66
C ARG A 142 7.99 -34.17 -19.16
#